data_AF-A0A180FQA9-F1
#
_entry.id   AF-A0A180FQA9-F1
#
_cell.length_a   1.000
_cell.length_b   1.000
_cell.length_c   1.000
_cell.angle_alpha   90.00
_cell.angle_beta   90.00
_cell.angle_gamma   90.00
#
_symmetry.space_group_name_H-M   'P 1'
#
loop_
_entity.id
_entity.type
_entity.pdbx_description
1 polymer ?
#
loop_
_entity_poly.entity_id
_entity_poly.type
_entity_poly.pdbx_seq_one_letter_code
_entity_poly.pdbx_strand_id
1 'polypeptide(L)'
;MAEALNYVSRLGIEAIAAHEHELLRYAVEGLQTIEGIRFFGQSEEKSSVVSFLVGDIHHYDMGMLLDRLGIAVRTGHHCAQPLMQRLGIEGTVRASFAFYNTKAEVETFVESVERVRKMFDK
;
A
#
# COMPACT_ATOMS: atom_id res chain seq x y z
N MET A 1 6.44 0.94 30.49
CA MET A 1 6.96 0.36 29.23
C MET A 1 6.38 -1.04 29.07
N ALA A 2 5.15 -1.16 28.58
CA ALA A 2 4.50 -2.44 28.26
C ALA A 2 3.11 -2.24 27.64
N GLU A 3 2.49 -1.06 27.82
CA GLU A 3 1.08 -0.86 27.41
C GLU A 3 0.78 -1.12 25.94
N ALA A 4 1.69 -0.80 25.01
CA ALA A 4 1.50 -1.15 23.60
C ALA A 4 1.47 -2.68 23.39
N LEU A 5 2.34 -3.41 24.09
CA LEU A 5 2.35 -4.88 24.04
C LEU A 5 1.07 -5.44 24.66
N ASN A 6 0.66 -4.90 25.82
CA ASN A 6 -0.58 -5.28 26.50
C ASN A 6 -1.82 -5.02 25.62
N TYR A 7 -1.80 -3.96 24.82
CA TYR A 7 -2.87 -3.64 23.89
C TYR A 7 -2.94 -4.64 22.74
N VAL A 8 -1.80 -4.95 22.09
CA VAL A 8 -1.72 -5.98 21.04
C VAL A 8 -2.12 -7.36 21.58
N SER A 9 -1.64 -7.74 22.76
CA SER A 9 -2.01 -9.01 23.40
C SER A 9 -3.50 -9.08 23.75
N ARG A 10 -4.14 -7.95 24.11
CA ARG A 10 -5.59 -7.88 24.36
C ARG A 10 -6.42 -8.05 23.09
N LEU A 11 -5.95 -7.54 21.96
CA LEU A 11 -6.58 -7.73 20.65
C LEU A 11 -6.38 -9.16 20.12
N GLY A 12 -5.22 -9.76 20.40
CA GLY A 12 -4.83 -11.08 19.90
C GLY A 12 -4.11 -10.99 18.56
N ILE A 13 -2.94 -11.64 18.45
CA ILE A 13 -2.09 -11.57 17.25
C ILE A 13 -2.77 -12.26 16.06
N GLU A 14 -3.49 -13.34 16.30
CA GLU A 14 -4.22 -14.10 15.28
C GLU A 14 -5.37 -13.28 14.71
N ALA A 15 -6.09 -12.54 15.55
CA ALA A 15 -7.17 -11.66 15.12
C ALA A 15 -6.63 -10.46 14.31
N ILE A 16 -5.51 -9.87 14.76
CA ILE A 16 -4.79 -8.83 14.02
C ILE A 16 -4.36 -9.33 12.65
N ALA A 17 -3.71 -10.50 12.59
CA ALA A 17 -3.23 -11.08 11.34
C ALA A 17 -4.37 -11.37 10.36
N ALA A 18 -5.49 -11.92 10.85
CA ALA A 18 -6.67 -12.19 10.02
C ALA A 18 -7.27 -10.91 9.43
N HIS A 19 -7.40 -9.84 10.23
CA HIS A 19 -7.91 -8.54 9.79
C HIS A 19 -6.97 -7.88 8.79
N GLU A 20 -5.66 -7.84 9.09
CA GLU A 20 -4.64 -7.29 8.20
C GLU A 20 -4.56 -8.04 6.86
N HIS A 21 -4.74 -9.37 6.88
CA HIS A 21 -4.81 -10.17 5.66
C HIS A 21 -6.07 -9.87 4.84
N GLU A 22 -7.22 -9.65 5.49
CA GLU A 22 -8.44 -9.24 4.81
C GLU A 22 -8.29 -7.87 4.13
N LEU A 23 -7.72 -6.89 4.83
CA LEU A 23 -7.43 -5.56 4.26
C LEU A 23 -6.46 -5.65 3.09
N LEU A 24 -5.40 -6.47 3.21
CA LEU A 24 -4.44 -6.70 2.14
C LEU A 24 -5.12 -7.25 0.89
N ARG A 25 -5.94 -8.30 1.04
CA ARG A 25 -6.66 -8.92 -0.06
C ARG A 25 -7.57 -7.89 -0.75
N TYR A 26 -8.35 -7.16 0.04
CA TYR A 26 -9.27 -6.14 -0.46
C TYR A 26 -8.53 -5.01 -1.20
N ALA A 27 -7.38 -4.56 -0.68
CA ALA A 27 -6.54 -3.57 -1.35
C ALA A 27 -5.94 -4.08 -2.66
N VAL A 28 -5.47 -5.32 -2.68
CA VAL A 28 -4.90 -5.93 -3.89
C VAL A 28 -5.98 -6.13 -4.95
N GLU A 29 -7.14 -6.67 -4.60
CA GLU A 29 -8.29 -6.84 -5.51
C GLU A 29 -8.72 -5.50 -6.11
N GLY A 30 -8.86 -4.45 -5.29
CA GLY A 30 -9.22 -3.11 -5.77
C GLY A 30 -8.16 -2.49 -6.68
N LEU A 31 -6.90 -2.51 -6.26
CA LEU A 31 -5.79 -1.97 -7.07
C LEU A 31 -5.58 -2.73 -8.38
N GLN A 32 -5.85 -4.04 -8.42
CA GLN A 32 -5.75 -4.86 -9.64
C GLN A 32 -6.69 -4.39 -10.76
N THR A 33 -7.76 -3.67 -10.42
CA THR A 33 -8.70 -3.10 -11.42
C THR A 33 -8.16 -1.86 -12.12
N ILE A 34 -7.10 -1.24 -11.57
CA ILE A 34 -6.50 -0.02 -12.10
C ILE A 34 -5.58 -0.38 -13.27
N GLU A 35 -5.88 0.16 -14.45
CA GLU A 35 -5.04 -0.05 -15.63
C GLU A 35 -3.62 0.51 -15.41
N GLY A 36 -2.62 -0.26 -15.84
CA GLY A 36 -1.21 0.09 -15.68
C GLY A 36 -0.63 -0.21 -14.28
N ILE A 37 -1.42 -0.77 -13.34
CA ILE A 37 -0.92 -1.19 -12.04
C ILE A 37 0.16 -2.28 -12.18
N ARG A 38 1.25 -2.13 -11.42
CA ARG A 38 2.33 -3.11 -11.32
C ARG A 38 2.68 -3.34 -9.87
N PHE A 39 2.47 -4.57 -9.39
CA PHE A 39 2.79 -4.96 -8.02
C PHE A 39 4.21 -5.49 -7.87
N PHE A 40 4.85 -5.15 -6.76
CA PHE A 40 6.14 -5.67 -6.33
C PHE A 40 5.97 -6.42 -5.01
N GLY A 41 6.25 -7.72 -5.03
CA GLY A 41 6.01 -8.63 -3.90
C GLY A 41 4.58 -9.23 -3.93
N GLN A 42 4.45 -10.37 -4.61
CA GLN A 42 3.20 -11.13 -4.78
C GLN A 42 3.31 -12.54 -4.18
N SER A 43 4.07 -12.69 -3.09
CA SER A 43 4.10 -13.95 -2.35
C SER A 43 2.70 -14.25 -1.80
N GLU A 44 2.33 -15.53 -1.79
CA GLU A 44 1.08 -16.04 -1.21
C GLU A 44 0.96 -15.65 0.27
N GLU A 45 2.05 -15.83 1.01
CA GLU A 45 2.16 -15.47 2.42
C GLU A 45 2.96 -14.17 2.56
N LYS A 46 2.26 -13.06 2.80
CA LYS A 46 2.90 -11.76 3.06
C LYS A 46 2.13 -10.92 4.06
N SER A 47 2.85 -10.02 4.72
CA SER A 47 2.27 -8.97 5.57
C SER A 47 1.43 -7.99 4.74
N SER A 48 0.60 -7.19 5.40
CA SER A 48 -0.34 -6.20 4.86
C SER A 48 0.31 -4.97 4.22
N VAL A 49 1.26 -5.22 3.32
CA VAL A 49 2.05 -4.22 2.60
C VAL A 49 1.89 -4.42 1.10
N VAL A 50 1.60 -3.32 0.41
CA VAL A 50 1.48 -3.27 -1.05
C VAL A 50 2.47 -2.25 -1.59
N SER A 51 3.48 -2.73 -2.31
CA SER A 51 4.37 -1.88 -3.10
C SER A 51 3.96 -1.93 -4.56
N PHE A 52 3.75 -0.78 -5.19
CA PHE A 52 3.23 -0.69 -6.55
C PHE A 52 3.75 0.52 -7.31
N LEU A 53 3.56 0.46 -8.64
CA LEU A 53 3.68 1.56 -9.59
C LEU A 53 2.45 1.55 -10.50
N VAL A 54 2.15 2.68 -11.15
CA VAL A 54 1.00 2.82 -12.06
C VAL A 54 1.46 3.48 -13.35
N GLY A 55 1.46 2.72 -14.45
CA GLY A 55 1.92 3.19 -15.77
C GLY A 55 3.32 3.80 -15.68
N ASP A 56 3.48 4.97 -16.32
CA ASP A 56 4.71 5.77 -16.32
C ASP A 56 4.70 6.89 -15.25
N ILE A 57 3.76 6.84 -14.30
CA ILE A 57 3.66 7.86 -13.24
C ILE A 57 4.82 7.67 -12.26
N HIS A 58 5.64 8.70 -12.11
CA HIS A 58 6.73 8.68 -11.15
C HIS A 58 6.19 8.49 -9.73
N HIS A 59 6.80 7.60 -8.94
CA HIS A 59 6.28 7.25 -7.62
C HIS A 59 6.13 8.46 -6.68
N TYR A 60 7.02 9.45 -6.78
CA TYR A 60 6.89 10.71 -6.02
C TYR A 60 5.65 11.51 -6.38
N ASP A 61 5.30 11.62 -7.66
CA ASP A 61 4.13 12.39 -8.11
C ASP A 61 2.84 11.72 -7.64
N MET A 62 2.75 10.40 -7.79
CA MET A 62 1.64 9.61 -7.24
C MET A 62 1.50 9.84 -5.73
N GLY A 63 2.60 9.75 -4.96
CA GLY A 63 2.57 9.98 -3.51
C GLY A 63 2.15 11.40 -3.12
N MET A 64 2.67 12.43 -3.82
CA MET A 64 2.29 13.82 -3.54
C MET A 64 0.81 14.09 -3.84
N LEU A 65 0.27 13.51 -4.89
CA LEU A 65 -1.14 13.70 -5.24
C LEU A 65 -2.07 12.93 -4.29
N LEU A 66 -1.67 11.74 -3.85
CA LEU A 66 -2.37 10.99 -2.80
C LEU A 66 -2.39 11.76 -1.46
N ASP A 67 -1.27 12.39 -1.08
CA ASP A 67 -1.19 13.23 0.12
C ASP A 67 -2.19 14.40 0.08
N ARG A 68 -2.34 15.06 -1.08
CA ARG A 68 -3.36 16.11 -1.28
C ARG A 68 -4.80 15.61 -1.18
N LEU A 69 -5.02 14.30 -1.37
CA LEU A 69 -6.32 13.64 -1.16
C LEU A 69 -6.50 13.13 0.28
N GLY A 70 -5.54 13.40 1.17
CA GLY A 70 -5.56 12.96 2.56
C GLY A 70 -5.05 11.54 2.78
N ILE A 71 -4.39 10.93 1.78
CA ILE A 71 -3.90 9.56 1.83
C ILE A 71 -2.39 9.54 2.07
N ALA A 72 -1.99 9.14 3.27
CA ALA A 72 -0.59 9.00 3.64
C ALA A 72 0.00 7.68 3.14
N VAL A 73 0.93 7.77 2.18
CA VAL A 73 1.75 6.64 1.69
C VAL A 73 3.23 6.99 1.76
N ARG A 74 4.10 5.98 1.63
CA ARG A 74 5.55 6.22 1.47
C ARG A 74 5.97 5.99 0.03
N THR A 75 6.92 6.79 -0.45
CA THR A 75 7.51 6.63 -1.77
C THR A 75 9.03 6.52 -1.69
N GLY A 76 9.65 5.95 -2.72
CA GLY A 76 11.11 5.83 -2.86
C GLY A 76 11.63 4.42 -2.60
N HIS A 77 12.85 4.31 -2.08
CA HIS A 77 13.55 3.04 -1.91
C HIS A 77 13.12 2.23 -0.69
N HIS A 78 12.42 2.82 0.27
CA HIS A 78 12.04 2.19 1.55
C HIS A 78 13.22 1.60 2.35
N CYS A 79 14.38 2.27 2.28
CA CYS A 79 15.65 1.77 2.82
C CYS A 79 16.13 0.43 2.23
N ALA A 80 15.62 0.03 1.06
CA ALA A 80 15.90 -1.22 0.36
C ALA A 80 16.47 -0.99 -1.06
N GLN A 81 17.40 -0.04 -1.21
CA GLN A 81 17.97 0.33 -2.51
C GLN A 81 18.54 -0.84 -3.34
N PRO A 82 19.24 -1.85 -2.75
CA PRO A 82 19.70 -3.00 -3.52
C PRO A 82 18.56 -3.81 -4.17
N LEU A 83 17.40 -3.88 -3.52
CA LEU A 83 16.22 -4.54 -4.08
C LEU A 83 15.68 -3.75 -5.27
N MET A 84 15.63 -2.42 -5.18
CA MET A 84 15.18 -1.55 -6.28
C MET A 84 16.08 -1.69 -7.50
N GLN A 85 17.41 -1.71 -7.30
CA GLN A 85 18.39 -1.99 -8.36
C GLN A 85 18.18 -3.35 -9.02
N ARG A 86 17.94 -4.41 -8.23
CA ARG A 86 17.65 -5.75 -8.76
C ARG A 86 16.36 -5.80 -9.57
N LEU A 87 15.35 -5.02 -9.17
CA LEU A 87 14.07 -4.91 -9.85
C LEU A 87 14.10 -3.95 -11.06
N GLY A 88 15.19 -3.21 -11.26
CA GLY A 88 15.33 -2.24 -12.35
C GLY A 88 14.41 -1.03 -12.23
N ILE A 89 14.08 -0.61 -11.00
CA ILE A 89 13.19 0.52 -10.71
C ILE A 89 13.87 1.52 -9.77
N GLU A 90 13.47 2.79 -9.83
CA GLU A 90 14.00 3.83 -8.93
C GLU A 90 13.29 3.86 -7.57
N GLY A 91 12.09 3.28 -7.46
CA GLY A 91 11.34 3.25 -6.22
C GLY A 91 9.91 2.80 -6.45
N THR A 92 9.14 2.72 -5.38
CA THR A 92 7.72 2.36 -5.43
C THR A 92 6.89 3.28 -4.55
N VAL A 93 5.59 3.32 -4.80
CA VAL A 93 4.62 3.73 -3.80
C VAL A 93 4.35 2.54 -2.90
N ARG A 94 4.29 2.76 -1.58
CA ARG A 94 4.01 1.72 -0.60
C ARG A 94 2.89 2.14 0.34
N ALA A 95 1.79 1.38 0.28
CA ALA A 95 0.74 1.37 1.29
C ALA A 95 1.03 0.23 2.28
N SER A 96 0.86 0.50 3.57
CA SER A 96 1.11 -0.48 4.64
C SER A 96 -0.01 -0.34 5.66
N PHE A 97 -0.84 -1.38 5.76
CA PHE A 97 -2.02 -1.38 6.62
C PHE A 97 -1.70 -2.02 7.97
N ALA A 98 -2.37 -1.55 9.01
CA ALA A 98 -2.33 -2.11 10.35
C ALA A 98 -3.74 -2.48 10.80
N PHE A 99 -3.84 -3.19 11.93
CA PHE A 99 -5.11 -3.61 12.53
C PHE A 99 -6.16 -2.50 12.75
N TYR A 100 -5.75 -1.24 12.87
CA TYR A 100 -6.66 -0.12 13.06
C TYR A 100 -7.23 0.45 11.75
N ASN A 101 -6.69 0.03 10.60
CA ASN A 101 -7.22 0.47 9.32
C ASN A 101 -8.56 -0.22 9.00
N THR A 102 -9.33 0.40 8.11
CA THR A 102 -10.68 -0.07 7.75
C THR A 102 -10.80 -0.34 6.26
N LYS A 103 -11.79 -1.17 5.86
CA LYS A 103 -12.11 -1.39 4.44
C LYS A 103 -12.51 -0.10 3.73
N ALA A 104 -13.23 0.80 4.39
CA ALA A 104 -13.61 2.10 3.83
C ALA A 104 -12.38 2.98 3.53
N GLU A 105 -11.34 2.93 4.36
CA GLU A 105 -10.06 3.59 4.05
C GLU A 105 -9.37 2.95 2.84
N VAL A 106 -9.45 1.62 2.69
CA VAL A 106 -8.92 0.92 1.51
C VAL A 106 -9.71 1.31 0.25
N GLU A 107 -11.04 1.37 0.31
CA GLU A 107 -11.89 1.86 -0.79
C GLU A 107 -11.48 3.28 -1.21
N THR A 108 -11.40 4.19 -0.23
CA THR A 108 -11.00 5.58 -0.47
C THR A 108 -9.59 5.67 -1.07
N PHE A 109 -8.67 4.82 -0.62
CA PHE A 109 -7.32 4.72 -1.16
C PHE A 109 -7.33 4.24 -2.62
N VAL A 110 -8.03 3.15 -2.95
CA VAL A 110 -8.12 2.61 -4.32
C VAL A 110 -8.73 3.63 -5.27
N GLU A 111 -9.85 4.27 -4.86
CA GLU A 111 -10.48 5.35 -5.63
C GLU A 111 -9.53 6.53 -5.85
N SER A 112 -8.74 6.89 -4.83
CA SER A 112 -7.75 7.96 -4.93
C SER A 112 -6.61 7.62 -5.90
N VAL A 113 -6.11 6.38 -5.90
CA VAL A 113 -5.09 5.93 -6.85
C VAL A 113 -5.62 6.00 -8.29
N GLU A 114 -6.83 5.50 -8.52
CA GLU A 114 -7.47 5.55 -9.84
C GLU A 114 -7.72 6.99 -10.29
N ARG A 115 -8.16 7.85 -9.38
CA ARG A 115 -8.35 9.28 -9.64
C ARG A 115 -7.03 9.96 -10.03
N VAL A 116 -5.94 9.67 -9.31
CA VAL A 116 -4.63 10.21 -9.65
C VAL A 116 -4.16 9.69 -11.01
N ARG A 117 -4.31 8.39 -11.28
CA ARG A 117 -3.97 7.78 -12.56
C ARG A 117 -4.64 8.52 -13.73
N LYS A 118 -5.94 8.80 -13.62
CA LYS A 118 -6.71 9.53 -14.64
C LYS A 118 -6.24 10.96 -14.90
N MET A 119 -5.52 11.59 -13.97
CA MET A 119 -4.93 12.92 -14.20
C MET A 119 -3.75 12.89 -15.18
N PHE A 120 -3.16 11.71 -15.40
CA PHE A 120 -2.04 11.50 -16.32
C PHE A 120 -2.47 10.88 -17.66
N ASP A 121 -3.76 10.56 -17.80
CA ASP A 121 -4.32 10.12 -19.07
C ASP A 121 -4.45 11.33 -20.00
N LYS A 122 -3.77 11.24 -21.15
CA LYS A 122 -3.94 12.18 -22.27
C LYS A 122 -5.07 11.73 -23.17
#